data_AF-A0AAV5IZ64-F1
#
_entry.id   AF-A0AAV5IZ64-F1
#
_cell.length_a   1.000
_cell.length_b   1.000
_cell.length_c   1.000
_cell.angle_alpha   90.00
_cell.angle_beta   90.00
_cell.angle_gamma   90.00
#
_symmetry.space_group_name_H-M   'P 1'
#
loop_
_entity.id
_entity.type
_entity.pdbx_description
1 polymer ?
#
loop_
_entity_poly.entity_id
_entity_poly.type
_entity_poly.pdbx_seq_one_letter_code
_entity_poly.pdbx_strand_id
1 'polypeptide(L)'
;MERAEGASSGGGEGARYVLKPAPLNNEDIIFCVDVDAESLVEMKTTGADGKPVTRLDAIKQAILLFVNAKLAINPDHRFAFATLSKSVSWLRKEFSSNVESAISALRVLVATSPPSGQADITNLFRLAAHEAKKSHAQDRILRVILIYCRSSVKPQFQSPVNQKLFTMDVMYLHDKPGPDNCPQEVYDALVETLEHVSEHEGYIYENGKGLARVLFRHMSVLLAHPQQRCSQEYMDAVIPKPLTKKAPITESGNGKGRSPVSSQ
;
A
#
# COMPACT_ATOMS: atom_id res chain seq x y z
N MET A 1 -16.98 -38.48 -41.83
CA MET A 1 -17.43 -39.62 -41.01
C MET A 1 -16.26 -40.59 -40.98
N GLU A 2 -15.40 -40.48 -39.97
CA GLU A 2 -14.48 -41.55 -39.60
C GLU A 2 -14.23 -41.39 -38.10
N ARG A 3 -14.72 -42.38 -37.35
CA ARG A 3 -14.55 -42.53 -35.91
C ARG A 3 -13.26 -43.32 -35.70
N ALA A 4 -12.42 -42.88 -34.78
CA ALA A 4 -11.51 -43.76 -34.06
C ALA A 4 -11.70 -43.51 -32.56
N GLU A 5 -12.21 -44.54 -31.90
CA GLU A 5 -12.46 -44.66 -30.47
C GLU A 5 -11.15 -44.94 -29.73
N GLY A 6 -11.14 -44.71 -28.41
CA GLY A 6 -10.17 -45.38 -27.52
C GLY A 6 -9.66 -44.52 -26.38
N ALA A 7 -10.54 -44.14 -25.45
CA ALA A 7 -10.13 -43.69 -24.14
C ALA A 7 -9.44 -44.85 -23.40
N SER A 8 -8.12 -44.75 -23.18
CA SER A 8 -7.44 -45.58 -22.17
C SER A 8 -7.23 -44.75 -20.91
N SER A 9 -8.05 -45.03 -19.91
CA SER A 9 -7.85 -44.65 -18.52
C SER A 9 -6.57 -45.31 -17.98
N GLY A 10 -5.45 -44.58 -18.00
CA GLY A 10 -4.24 -44.90 -17.24
C GLY A 10 -4.26 -44.13 -15.94
N GLY A 11 -4.10 -44.83 -14.81
CA GLY A 11 -4.25 -44.31 -13.45
C GLY A 11 -3.48 -43.01 -13.19
N GLY A 12 -4.21 -42.01 -12.71
CA GLY A 12 -3.64 -40.72 -12.33
C GLY A 12 -2.79 -40.85 -11.07
N GLU A 13 -1.49 -41.10 -11.23
CA GLU A 13 -0.51 -40.57 -10.30
C GLU A 13 -0.78 -39.06 -10.21
N GLY A 14 -1.13 -38.59 -9.01
CA GLY A 14 -1.44 -37.18 -8.77
C GLY A 14 -0.32 -36.31 -9.32
N ALA A 15 -0.59 -35.61 -10.42
CA ALA A 15 0.37 -34.77 -11.10
C ALA A 15 0.96 -33.82 -10.04
N ARG A 16 2.23 -34.03 -9.68
CA ARG A 16 2.93 -33.16 -8.74
C ARG A 16 2.84 -31.76 -9.34
N TYR A 17 2.20 -30.85 -8.60
CA TYR A 17 2.15 -29.45 -9.00
C TYR A 17 3.59 -28.91 -8.98
N VAL A 18 4.16 -28.68 -10.16
CA VAL A 18 5.49 -28.10 -10.33
C VAL A 18 5.31 -26.65 -10.75
N LEU A 19 5.61 -25.72 -9.85
CA LEU A 19 5.72 -24.31 -10.20
C LEU A 19 6.95 -24.12 -11.08
N LYS A 20 6.77 -23.59 -12.29
CA LYS A 20 7.90 -23.16 -13.11
C LYS A 20 8.55 -21.96 -12.41
N PRO A 21 9.85 -22.01 -12.09
CA PRO A 21 10.54 -20.83 -11.56
C PRO A 21 10.51 -19.75 -12.65
N ALA A 22 9.88 -18.62 -12.34
CA ALA A 22 9.96 -17.41 -13.14
C ALA A 22 10.90 -16.43 -12.42
N PRO A 23 11.99 -15.98 -13.06
CA PRO A 23 12.82 -14.95 -12.47
C PRO A 23 11.99 -13.68 -12.30
N LEU A 24 12.11 -13.04 -11.14
CA LEU A 24 11.51 -11.74 -10.90
C LEU A 24 12.54 -10.68 -11.23
N ASN A 25 12.08 -9.61 -11.87
CA ASN A 25 12.93 -8.46 -12.10
C ASN A 25 13.28 -7.78 -10.77
N ASN A 26 14.49 -7.21 -10.69
CA ASN A 26 14.82 -6.39 -9.53
C ASN A 26 14.03 -5.07 -9.56
N GLU A 27 13.51 -4.65 -8.42
CA GLU A 27 12.76 -3.38 -8.28
C GLU A 27 13.68 -2.16 -8.06
N ASP A 28 13.39 -1.09 -8.78
CA ASP A 28 13.71 0.29 -8.39
C ASP A 28 12.45 0.91 -7.75
N ILE A 29 12.57 1.37 -6.51
CA ILE A 29 11.42 1.82 -5.71
C ILE A 29 11.56 3.30 -5.37
N ILE A 30 10.60 4.12 -5.78
CA ILE A 30 10.50 5.53 -5.38
C ILE A 30 9.50 5.64 -4.24
N PHE A 31 9.94 6.13 -3.09
CA PHE A 31 9.04 6.63 -2.06
C PHE A 31 8.72 8.09 -2.31
N CYS A 32 7.44 8.41 -2.57
CA CYS A 32 6.97 9.79 -2.64
C CYS A 32 6.15 10.09 -1.39
N VAL A 33 6.64 10.98 -0.52
CA VAL A 33 5.98 11.29 0.75
C VAL A 33 5.34 12.67 0.68
N ASP A 34 4.03 12.73 0.95
CA ASP A 34 3.32 13.99 1.18
C ASP A 34 3.79 14.61 2.49
N VAL A 35 4.42 15.78 2.37
CA VAL A 35 5.01 16.53 3.49
C VAL A 35 4.12 17.66 3.96
N ASP A 36 2.84 17.67 3.62
CA ASP A 36 1.91 18.69 4.13
C ASP A 36 1.81 18.73 5.66
N ALA A 37 1.30 19.83 6.21
CA ALA A 37 1.07 19.98 7.64
C ALA A 37 0.20 18.86 8.24
N GLU A 38 -0.72 18.26 7.46
CA GLU A 38 -1.49 17.08 7.90
C GLU A 38 -0.61 15.86 8.23
N SER A 39 0.65 15.82 7.79
CA SER A 39 1.64 14.80 8.18
C SER A 39 2.17 14.99 9.62
N LEU A 40 1.93 16.14 10.25
CA LEU A 40 2.30 16.38 11.65
C LEU A 40 1.23 15.93 12.65
N VAL A 41 0.06 15.48 12.18
CA VAL A 41 -1.00 14.99 13.07
C VAL A 41 -0.50 13.80 13.90
N GLU A 42 -0.79 13.83 15.20
CA GLU A 42 -0.39 12.78 16.13
C GLU A 42 -1.13 11.46 15.84
N MET A 43 -0.38 10.38 15.86
CA MET A 43 -0.87 9.03 15.79
C MET A 43 -1.23 8.55 17.20
N LYS A 44 -2.16 7.60 17.31
CA LYS A 44 -2.56 6.93 18.56
C LYS A 44 -1.51 5.90 18.99
N THR A 45 -0.28 6.36 19.17
CA THR A 45 0.86 5.61 19.68
C THR A 45 1.82 6.58 20.34
N THR A 46 2.51 6.11 21.38
CA THR A 46 3.61 6.83 22.01
C THR A 46 4.94 6.25 21.53
N GLY A 47 5.94 7.11 21.36
CA GLY A 47 7.31 6.69 21.06
C GLY A 47 7.98 6.05 22.28
N ALA A 48 9.20 5.55 22.10
CA ALA A 48 9.99 4.94 23.18
C ALA A 48 10.19 5.89 24.37
N ASP A 49 10.29 7.19 24.10
CA ASP A 49 10.47 8.24 25.12
C ASP A 49 9.15 8.74 25.71
N GLY A 50 8.02 8.08 25.43
CA GLY A 50 6.67 8.49 25.85
C GLY A 50 6.10 9.68 25.07
N LYS A 51 6.86 10.28 24.14
CA LYS A 51 6.41 11.41 23.31
C LYS A 51 5.35 10.97 22.28
N PRO A 52 4.38 11.83 21.94
CA PRO A 52 3.50 11.59 20.80
C PRO A 52 4.30 11.40 19.51
N VAL A 53 3.84 10.47 18.66
CA VAL A 53 4.45 10.17 17.37
C VAL A 53 3.57 10.77 16.28
N THR A 54 4.12 11.60 15.41
CA THR A 54 3.36 12.15 14.27
C THR A 54 3.18 11.12 13.15
N ARG A 55 2.28 11.37 12.20
CA ARG A 55 2.19 10.57 10.96
C ARG A 55 3.55 10.52 10.25
N LEU A 56 4.24 11.65 10.13
CA LEU A 56 5.55 11.73 9.47
C LEU A 56 6.60 10.88 10.19
N ASP A 57 6.62 10.86 11.52
CA ASP A 57 7.52 10.01 12.29
C ASP A 57 7.24 8.52 12.05
N ALA A 58 5.96 8.14 12.05
CA ALA A 58 5.54 6.78 11.76
C ALA A 58 5.86 6.36 10.31
N ILE A 59 5.71 7.28 9.35
CA ILE A 59 6.09 7.07 7.94
C ILE A 59 7.58 6.79 7.82
N LYS A 60 8.44 7.62 8.44
CA LYS A 60 9.89 7.41 8.43
C LYS A 60 10.27 6.04 8.96
N GLN A 61 9.69 5.64 10.09
CA GLN A 61 9.92 4.30 10.66
C GLN A 61 9.42 3.19 9.72
N ALA A 62 8.24 3.34 9.12
CA ALA A 62 7.66 2.35 8.24
C ALA A 62 8.49 2.15 6.96
N ILE A 63 8.97 3.24 6.36
CA ILE A 63 9.87 3.18 5.20
C ILE A 63 11.18 2.51 5.57
N LEU A 64 11.79 2.84 6.72
CA LEU A 64 13.04 2.22 7.14
C LEU A 64 12.88 0.70 7.37
N LEU A 65 11.78 0.28 8.01
CA LEU A 65 11.45 -1.15 8.16
C LEU A 65 11.25 -1.82 6.81
N PHE A 66 10.55 -1.16 5.88
CA PHE A 66 10.34 -1.66 4.53
C PHE A 66 11.68 -1.87 3.81
N VAL A 67 12.55 -0.86 3.78
CA VAL A 67 13.85 -0.91 3.08
C VAL A 67 14.70 -2.06 3.61
N ASN A 68 14.81 -2.20 4.93
CA ASN A 68 15.56 -3.29 5.55
C ASN A 68 14.99 -4.66 5.18
N ALA A 69 13.67 -4.85 5.32
CA ALA A 69 13.03 -6.11 5.00
C ALA A 69 13.11 -6.45 3.50
N LYS A 70 12.97 -5.45 2.62
CA LYS A 70 13.01 -5.63 1.18
C LYS A 70 14.42 -5.99 0.68
N LEU A 71 15.46 -5.37 1.24
CA LEU A 71 16.85 -5.75 0.98
C LEU A 71 17.22 -7.12 1.53
N ALA A 72 16.63 -7.53 2.67
CA ALA A 72 16.81 -8.87 3.20
C ALA A 72 16.19 -9.95 2.29
N ILE A 73 15.11 -9.62 1.58
CA ILE A 73 14.52 -10.49 0.55
C ILE A 73 15.43 -10.56 -0.68
N ASN A 74 15.90 -9.41 -1.16
CA ASN A 74 16.82 -9.32 -2.29
C ASN A 74 17.66 -8.03 -2.20
N PRO A 75 19.01 -8.14 -2.07
CA PRO A 75 19.89 -6.99 -1.88
C PRO A 75 20.05 -6.12 -3.13
N ASP A 76 19.62 -6.60 -4.31
CA ASP A 76 19.73 -5.86 -5.56
C ASP A 76 18.60 -4.84 -5.75
N HIS A 77 17.60 -4.79 -4.87
CA HIS A 77 16.59 -3.73 -4.87
C HIS A 77 17.21 -2.36 -4.54
N ARG A 78 16.73 -1.31 -5.20
CA ARG A 78 17.25 0.06 -5.00
C ARG A 78 16.14 1.04 -4.69
N PHE A 79 16.47 2.09 -3.94
CA PHE A 79 15.50 3.06 -3.44
C PHE A 79 15.89 4.50 -3.78
N ALA A 80 14.89 5.31 -4.11
CA ALA A 80 14.99 6.76 -4.25
C ALA A 80 13.83 7.43 -3.50
N PHE A 81 13.97 8.73 -3.20
CA PHE A 81 13.06 9.45 -2.31
C PHE A 81 12.63 10.78 -2.93
N ALA A 82 11.34 11.05 -2.91
CA ALA A 82 10.72 12.27 -3.37
C ALA A 82 9.73 12.79 -2.32
N THR A 83 9.43 14.08 -2.40
CA THR A 83 8.46 14.74 -1.52
C THR A 83 7.37 15.39 -2.34
N LEU A 84 6.14 15.34 -1.85
CA LEU A 84 4.99 16.07 -2.39
C LEU A 84 4.63 17.21 -1.42
N SER A 85 4.85 18.45 -1.86
CA SER A 85 4.30 19.65 -1.20
C SER A 85 3.24 20.27 -2.13
N LYS A 86 3.49 21.42 -2.75
CA LYS A 86 2.64 21.91 -3.85
C LYS A 86 2.74 21.02 -5.09
N SER A 87 3.96 20.58 -5.39
CA SER A 87 4.29 19.65 -6.47
C SER A 87 5.38 18.69 -6.00
N VAL A 88 5.65 17.66 -6.79
CA VAL A 88 6.69 16.66 -6.49
C VAL A 88 8.10 17.19 -6.78
N SER A 89 9.00 16.96 -5.83
CA SER A 89 10.44 17.24 -5.94
C SER A 89 11.26 16.06 -5.42
N TRP A 90 12.48 15.90 -5.93
CA TRP A 90 13.41 14.91 -5.40
C TRP A 90 13.92 15.32 -4.02
N LEU A 91 13.92 14.36 -3.10
CA LEU A 91 14.69 14.44 -1.85
C LEU A 91 16.06 13.79 -2.04
N ARG A 92 16.07 12.64 -2.73
CA ARG A 92 17.27 11.91 -3.15
C ARG A 92 16.94 11.14 -4.43
N LYS A 93 17.59 11.50 -5.53
CA LYS A 93 17.28 10.98 -6.87
C LYS A 93 18.02 9.68 -7.18
N GLU A 94 19.23 9.52 -6.67
CA GLU A 94 20.09 8.39 -7.00
C GLU A 94 19.60 7.13 -6.29
N PHE A 95 19.20 6.13 -7.10
CA PHE A 95 18.80 4.81 -6.62
C PHE A 95 19.95 4.12 -5.89
N SER A 96 19.71 3.68 -4.66
CA SER A 96 20.71 3.02 -3.81
C SER A 96 20.12 1.84 -3.06
N SER A 97 20.91 0.77 -2.89
CA SER A 97 20.60 -0.37 -2.00
C SER A 97 21.19 -0.18 -0.59
N ASN A 98 21.77 0.99 -0.28
CA ASN A 98 22.38 1.25 1.03
C ASN A 98 21.35 1.80 2.03
N VAL A 99 21.17 1.11 3.14
CA VAL A 99 20.27 1.50 4.25
C VAL A 99 20.65 2.88 4.83
N GLU A 100 21.93 3.21 4.93
CA GLU A 100 22.38 4.53 5.43
C GLU A 100 21.97 5.68 4.50
N SER A 101 21.89 5.41 3.19
CA SER A 101 21.37 6.37 2.21
C SER A 101 19.89 6.66 2.48
N ALA A 102 19.10 5.63 2.80
CA ALA A 102 17.71 5.78 3.21
C ALA A 102 17.56 6.53 4.54
N ILE A 103 18.35 6.16 5.57
CA ILE A 103 18.35 6.85 6.88
C ILE A 103 18.65 8.34 6.70
N SER A 104 19.68 8.67 5.91
CA SER A 104 20.05 10.07 5.67
C SER A 104 18.96 10.86 4.94
N ALA A 105 18.28 10.25 3.95
CA ALA A 105 17.15 10.88 3.26
C ALA A 105 15.96 11.11 4.22
N LEU A 106 15.61 10.11 5.02
CA LEU A 106 14.50 10.20 5.97
C LEU A 106 14.78 11.19 7.12
N ARG A 107 16.04 11.42 7.47
CA ARG A 107 16.42 12.40 8.50
C ARG A 107 16.10 13.84 8.07
N VAL A 108 16.29 14.17 6.79
CA VAL A 108 16.05 15.52 6.25
C VAL A 108 14.60 15.74 5.80
N LEU A 109 13.79 14.68 5.76
CA LEU A 109 12.38 14.75 5.45
C LEU A 109 11.62 15.52 6.56
N VAL A 110 11.02 16.65 6.21
CA VAL A 110 10.32 17.54 7.15
C VAL A 110 9.00 17.98 6.56
N ALA A 111 8.01 18.22 7.42
CA ALA A 111 6.72 18.76 6.98
C ALA A 111 6.84 20.24 6.56
N THR A 112 6.08 20.64 5.57
CA THR A 112 5.93 22.03 5.14
C THR A 112 4.86 22.73 5.97
N SER A 113 5.16 23.96 6.41
CA SER A 113 4.21 24.86 7.05
C SER A 113 4.38 26.26 6.44
N PRO A 114 3.30 26.93 5.99
CA PRO A 114 1.88 26.57 6.14
C PRO A 114 1.41 25.40 5.22
N PRO A 115 0.21 24.84 5.45
CA PRO A 115 -0.37 23.80 4.59
C PRO A 115 -0.46 24.24 3.13
N SER A 116 -0.26 23.28 2.23
CA SER A 116 -0.38 23.48 0.79
C SER A 116 -1.79 23.14 0.32
N GLY A 117 -2.54 24.16 -0.11
CA GLY A 117 -3.87 24.00 -0.72
C GLY A 117 -3.87 23.31 -2.10
N GLN A 118 -2.72 22.83 -2.58
CA GLN A 118 -2.56 22.14 -3.86
C GLN A 118 -1.65 20.92 -3.72
N ALA A 119 -1.98 19.84 -4.40
CA ALA A 119 -1.20 18.61 -4.48
C ALA A 119 -1.06 18.17 -5.95
N ASP A 120 -0.17 18.80 -6.71
CA ASP A 120 0.07 18.45 -8.11
C ASP A 120 1.05 17.27 -8.22
N ILE A 121 0.51 16.12 -8.63
CA ILE A 121 1.23 14.87 -8.86
C ILE A 121 1.62 14.66 -10.33
N THR A 122 1.36 15.62 -11.23
CA THR A 122 1.77 15.53 -12.66
C THR A 122 3.26 15.24 -12.81
N ASN A 123 4.08 15.93 -12.02
CA ASN A 123 5.53 15.77 -12.06
C ASN A 123 5.97 14.41 -11.51
N LEU A 124 5.22 13.79 -10.59
CA LEU A 124 5.49 12.43 -10.12
C LEU A 124 5.48 11.46 -11.30
N PHE A 125 4.49 11.56 -12.15
CA PHE A 125 4.32 10.63 -13.26
C PHE A 125 5.30 10.85 -14.38
N ARG A 126 5.60 12.10 -14.73
CA ARG A 126 6.65 12.40 -15.73
C ARG A 126 7.98 11.83 -15.28
N LEU A 127 8.29 12.01 -14.00
CA LEU A 127 9.51 11.49 -13.37
C LEU A 127 9.53 9.97 -13.34
N ALA A 128 8.45 9.34 -12.88
CA ALA A 128 8.34 7.89 -12.80
C ALA A 128 8.41 7.25 -14.19
N ALA A 129 7.70 7.78 -15.19
CA ALA A 129 7.78 7.30 -16.57
C ALA A 129 9.21 7.40 -17.14
N HIS A 130 9.94 8.47 -16.81
CA HIS A 130 11.33 8.64 -17.23
C HIS A 130 12.27 7.65 -16.54
N GLU A 131 12.18 7.49 -15.22
CA GLU A 131 13.02 6.54 -14.49
C GLU A 131 12.66 5.09 -14.83
N ALA A 132 11.39 4.79 -15.13
CA ALA A 132 10.94 3.47 -15.54
C ALA A 132 11.63 3.02 -16.82
N LYS A 133 11.75 3.89 -17.83
CA LYS A 133 12.48 3.58 -19.07
C LYS A 133 13.94 3.22 -18.81
N LYS A 134 14.58 3.87 -17.83
CA LYS A 134 15.96 3.56 -17.44
C LYS A 134 16.06 2.24 -16.67
N SER A 135 15.12 1.98 -15.76
CA SER A 135 15.04 0.70 -15.03
C SER A 135 14.85 -0.45 -16.01
N HIS A 136 13.92 -0.33 -16.96
CA HIS A 136 13.67 -1.34 -18.00
C HIS A 136 14.91 -1.61 -18.87
N ALA A 137 15.69 -0.57 -19.21
CA ALA A 137 16.96 -0.74 -19.92
C ALA A 137 18.03 -1.53 -19.13
N GLN A 138 17.83 -1.71 -17.82
CA GLN A 138 18.66 -2.51 -16.93
C GLN A 138 18.00 -3.84 -16.50
N ASP A 139 16.90 -4.24 -17.15
CA ASP A 139 16.09 -5.42 -16.81
C ASP A 139 15.47 -5.35 -15.39
N ARG A 140 15.01 -4.15 -15.03
CA ARG A 140 14.43 -3.82 -13.72
C ARG A 140 13.05 -3.19 -13.89
N ILE A 141 12.16 -3.43 -12.95
CA ILE A 141 10.86 -2.74 -12.92
C ILE A 141 10.92 -1.52 -12.01
N LEU A 142 10.15 -0.48 -12.34
CA LEU A 142 9.95 0.67 -11.47
C LEU A 142 8.65 0.54 -10.69
N ARG A 143 8.74 0.82 -9.40
CA ARG A 143 7.60 0.92 -8.49
C ARG A 143 7.60 2.26 -7.77
N VAL A 144 6.44 2.88 -7.66
CA VAL A 144 6.22 4.11 -6.90
C VAL A 144 5.32 3.78 -5.71
N ILE A 145 5.74 4.14 -4.50
CA ILE A 145 4.90 4.08 -3.31
C ILE A 145 4.61 5.51 -2.88
N LEU A 146 3.39 5.99 -3.15
CA LEU A 146 2.91 7.30 -2.73
C LEU A 146 2.31 7.20 -1.33
N ILE A 147 2.81 8.02 -0.41
CA ILE A 147 2.26 8.15 0.94
C ILE A 147 1.57 9.51 1.01
N TYR A 148 0.25 9.51 0.91
CA TYR A 148 -0.58 10.73 0.83
C TYR A 148 -1.21 11.03 2.19
N CYS A 149 -1.13 12.28 2.66
CA CYS A 149 -1.54 12.64 4.03
C CYS A 149 -2.71 13.62 4.10
N ARG A 150 -3.08 14.27 2.99
CA ARG A 150 -4.12 15.31 2.99
C ARG A 150 -5.53 14.73 2.92
N SER A 151 -6.39 15.14 3.83
CA SER A 151 -7.79 14.72 3.86
C SER A 151 -8.74 15.69 3.14
N SER A 152 -8.27 16.90 2.86
CA SER A 152 -9.06 18.01 2.30
C SER A 152 -8.70 18.39 0.86
N VAL A 153 -7.56 17.90 0.35
CA VAL A 153 -7.03 18.27 -0.97
C VAL A 153 -6.96 17.03 -1.85
N LYS A 154 -7.57 17.09 -3.02
CA LYS A 154 -7.44 16.05 -4.05
C LYS A 154 -6.08 16.15 -4.74
N PRO A 155 -5.43 15.02 -5.05
CA PRO A 155 -4.28 15.05 -5.92
C PRO A 155 -4.71 15.44 -7.34
N GLN A 156 -3.97 16.34 -7.98
CA GLN A 156 -4.28 16.86 -9.31
C GLN A 156 -3.21 16.40 -10.30
N PHE A 157 -3.61 16.02 -11.52
CA PHE A 157 -2.67 15.74 -12.60
C PHE A 157 -3.19 16.19 -13.96
N GLN A 158 -2.26 16.50 -14.87
CA GLN A 158 -2.55 16.83 -16.26
C GLN A 158 -2.34 15.62 -17.17
N SER A 159 -3.38 15.25 -17.93
CA SER A 159 -3.35 14.22 -18.99
C SER A 159 -2.60 14.72 -20.25
N PRO A 160 -1.94 13.87 -21.06
CA PRO A 160 -1.94 12.40 -21.00
C PRO A 160 -0.79 11.83 -20.17
N VAL A 161 -1.18 11.07 -19.14
CA VAL A 161 -0.26 10.28 -18.30
C VAL A 161 -0.50 8.77 -18.48
N ASN A 162 -1.26 8.37 -19.49
CA ASN A 162 -1.58 6.95 -19.73
C ASN A 162 -0.37 6.20 -20.33
N GLN A 163 0.70 6.09 -19.55
CA GLN A 163 1.90 5.33 -19.84
C GLN A 163 2.11 4.38 -18.66
N LYS A 164 1.57 3.17 -18.80
CA LYS A 164 1.70 2.06 -17.84
C LYS A 164 3.11 1.48 -17.87
N LEU A 165 4.09 2.29 -17.44
CA LEU A 165 5.53 1.96 -17.46
C LEU A 165 6.07 1.55 -16.09
N PHE A 166 5.31 1.82 -15.03
CA PHE A 166 5.67 1.55 -13.65
C PHE A 166 4.43 1.08 -12.89
N THR A 167 4.62 0.50 -11.71
CA THR A 167 3.50 0.16 -10.81
C THR A 167 3.41 1.19 -9.70
N MET A 168 2.21 1.67 -9.38
CA MET A 168 1.99 2.61 -8.27
C MET A 168 1.21 1.95 -7.14
N ASP A 169 1.67 2.12 -5.91
CA ASP A 169 0.91 1.83 -4.70
C ASP A 169 0.66 3.12 -3.92
N VAL A 170 -0.43 3.14 -3.15
CA VAL A 170 -0.85 4.28 -2.35
C VAL A 170 -1.05 3.87 -0.89
N MET A 171 -0.45 4.62 0.01
CA MET A 171 -0.75 4.64 1.43
C MET A 171 -1.44 5.95 1.76
N TYR A 172 -2.75 5.90 1.99
CA TYR A 172 -3.55 7.08 2.31
C TYR A 172 -3.76 7.22 3.82
N LEU A 173 -3.08 8.20 4.44
CA LEU A 173 -3.24 8.51 5.85
C LEU A 173 -4.10 9.76 5.97
N HIS A 174 -5.18 9.72 6.72
CA HIS A 174 -6.11 10.84 6.77
C HIS A 174 -6.83 10.91 8.12
N ASP A 175 -7.43 12.06 8.39
CA ASP A 175 -8.38 12.20 9.49
C ASP A 175 -9.76 11.67 9.08
N LYS A 176 -10.58 11.36 10.09
CA LYS A 176 -11.97 10.99 9.82
C LYS A 176 -12.69 12.14 9.10
N PRO A 177 -13.74 11.83 8.32
CA PRO A 177 -14.59 12.85 7.72
C PRO A 177 -15.13 13.81 8.78
N GLY A 178 -15.13 15.09 8.44
CA GLY A 178 -15.54 16.22 9.24
C GLY A 178 -15.98 17.38 8.35
N PRO A 179 -16.29 18.56 8.92
CA PRO A 179 -16.83 19.68 8.16
C PRO A 179 -15.88 20.23 7.08
N ASP A 180 -14.57 20.13 7.32
CA ASP A 180 -13.53 20.78 6.51
C ASP A 180 -12.75 19.80 5.61
N ASN A 181 -13.15 18.52 5.57
CA ASN A 181 -12.47 17.50 4.77
C ASN A 181 -13.43 16.46 4.18
N CYS A 182 -13.05 15.87 3.05
CA CYS A 182 -13.79 14.79 2.42
C CYS A 182 -12.82 13.67 1.99
N PRO A 183 -12.41 12.79 2.93
CA PRO A 183 -11.46 11.74 2.63
C PRO A 183 -11.90 10.80 1.51
N GLN A 184 -13.21 10.56 1.37
CA GLN A 184 -13.75 9.71 0.30
C GLN A 184 -13.42 10.27 -1.08
N GLU A 185 -13.62 11.57 -1.27
CA GLU A 185 -13.34 12.26 -2.52
C GLU A 185 -11.85 12.25 -2.89
N VAL A 186 -10.97 12.25 -1.89
CA VAL A 186 -9.52 12.10 -2.07
C VAL A 186 -9.16 10.66 -2.40
N TYR A 187 -9.75 9.70 -1.70
CA TYR A 187 -9.56 8.28 -1.95
C TYR A 187 -9.95 7.92 -3.39
N ASP A 188 -11.13 8.36 -3.85
CA ASP A 188 -11.61 8.10 -5.21
C ASP A 188 -10.64 8.65 -6.27
N ALA A 189 -10.09 9.86 -6.06
CA ALA A 189 -9.09 10.45 -6.95
C ALA A 189 -7.76 9.67 -6.95
N LEU A 190 -7.35 9.10 -5.80
CA LEU A 190 -6.17 8.25 -5.70
C LEU A 190 -6.38 6.89 -6.39
N VAL A 191 -7.58 6.30 -6.28
CA VAL A 191 -7.96 5.08 -7.01
C VAL A 191 -7.90 5.32 -8.51
N GLU A 192 -8.56 6.38 -8.99
CA GLU A 192 -8.56 6.76 -10.40
C GLU A 192 -7.13 6.90 -10.91
N THR A 193 -6.29 7.63 -10.18
CA THR A 193 -4.87 7.80 -10.49
C THR A 193 -4.14 6.46 -10.67
N LEU A 194 -4.33 5.55 -9.71
CA LEU A 194 -3.64 4.26 -9.66
C LEU A 194 -4.03 3.37 -10.86
N GLU A 195 -5.31 3.35 -11.24
CA GLU A 195 -5.81 2.61 -12.40
C GLU A 195 -5.23 3.11 -13.74
N HIS A 196 -4.99 4.43 -13.83
CA HIS A 196 -4.48 5.07 -15.03
C HIS A 196 -2.99 4.80 -15.29
N VAL A 197 -2.16 4.73 -14.25
CA VAL A 197 -0.69 4.73 -14.41
C VAL A 197 -0.03 3.36 -14.19
N SER A 198 -0.70 2.41 -13.53
CA SER A 198 -0.03 1.19 -13.07
C SER A 198 0.04 0.11 -14.16
N GLU A 199 1.25 -0.42 -14.37
CA GLU A 199 1.55 -1.58 -15.23
C GLU A 199 1.03 -2.89 -14.65
N HIS A 200 1.37 -3.18 -13.38
CA HIS A 200 0.75 -4.24 -12.60
C HIS A 200 -0.36 -3.67 -11.71
N GLU A 201 -1.16 -4.54 -11.10
CA GLU A 201 -2.18 -4.10 -10.13
C GLU A 201 -1.51 -3.32 -8.99
N GLY A 202 -1.87 -2.05 -8.85
CA GLY A 202 -1.46 -1.21 -7.74
C GLY A 202 -2.34 -1.44 -6.52
N TYR A 203 -1.77 -1.38 -5.33
CA TYR A 203 -2.52 -1.50 -4.08
C TYR A 203 -2.75 -0.12 -3.47
N ILE A 204 -3.93 0.08 -2.89
CA ILE A 204 -4.27 1.27 -2.11
C ILE A 204 -4.76 0.88 -0.72
N TYR A 205 -4.09 1.38 0.32
CA TYR A 205 -4.49 1.18 1.71
C TYR A 205 -4.76 2.50 2.40
N GLU A 206 -5.81 2.56 3.22
CA GLU A 206 -6.17 3.74 4.01
C GLU A 206 -5.99 3.55 5.53
N ASN A 207 -5.73 4.65 6.24
CA ASN A 207 -5.66 4.66 7.71
C ASN A 207 -6.30 5.92 8.29
N GLY A 208 -7.64 5.95 8.34
CA GLY A 208 -8.42 6.99 9.02
C GLY A 208 -8.44 6.91 10.56
N LYS A 209 -7.80 5.90 11.18
CA LYS A 209 -7.83 5.67 12.63
C LYS A 209 -6.63 6.28 13.38
N GLY A 210 -5.59 6.68 12.64
CA GLY A 210 -4.35 7.20 13.19
C GLY A 210 -3.54 6.15 13.95
N LEU A 211 -3.70 4.85 13.66
CA LEU A 211 -2.97 3.78 14.36
C LEU A 211 -1.68 3.44 13.60
N ALA A 212 -0.50 3.66 14.20
CA ALA A 212 0.79 3.37 13.56
C ALA A 212 0.95 1.88 13.18
N ARG A 213 0.45 0.97 14.02
CA ARG A 213 0.44 -0.48 13.73
C ARG A 213 -0.28 -0.84 12.42
N VAL A 214 -1.29 -0.05 12.02
CA VAL A 214 -2.04 -0.29 10.78
C VAL A 214 -1.19 0.10 9.58
N LEU A 215 -0.52 1.26 9.65
CA LEU A 215 0.49 1.66 8.66
C LEU A 215 1.58 0.59 8.51
N PHE A 216 2.19 0.14 9.61
CA PHE A 216 3.23 -0.89 9.56
C PHE A 216 2.75 -2.18 8.92
N ARG A 217 1.55 -2.66 9.29
CA ARG A 217 0.95 -3.85 8.68
C ARG A 217 0.81 -3.70 7.17
N HIS A 218 0.23 -2.60 6.70
CA HIS A 218 0.03 -2.40 5.27
C HIS A 218 1.36 -2.24 4.52
N MET A 219 2.34 -1.54 5.11
CA MET A 219 3.69 -1.46 4.54
C MET A 219 4.36 -2.85 4.46
N SER A 220 4.11 -3.74 5.42
CA SER A 220 4.56 -5.14 5.31
C SER A 220 3.88 -5.91 4.18
N VAL A 221 2.59 -5.67 3.92
CA VAL A 221 1.90 -6.26 2.74
C VAL A 221 2.52 -5.75 1.44
N LEU A 222 2.86 -4.45 1.39
CA LEU A 222 3.54 -3.86 0.25
C LEU A 222 4.96 -4.42 0.01
N LEU A 223 5.55 -5.24 0.90
CA LEU A 223 6.80 -5.93 0.59
C LEU A 223 6.66 -6.92 -0.58
N ALA A 224 5.45 -7.40 -0.85
CA ALA A 224 5.19 -8.33 -1.94
C ALA A 224 5.61 -7.72 -3.30
N HIS A 225 6.26 -8.54 -4.13
CA HIS A 225 6.74 -8.13 -5.45
C HIS A 225 5.56 -7.90 -6.41
N PRO A 226 5.52 -6.80 -7.20
CA PRO A 226 4.42 -6.52 -8.13
C PRO A 226 4.08 -7.66 -9.11
N GLN A 227 5.11 -8.35 -9.63
CA GLN A 227 4.94 -9.50 -10.54
C GLN A 227 4.47 -10.80 -9.85
N GLN A 228 4.41 -10.86 -8.52
CA GLN A 228 4.05 -12.08 -7.77
C GLN A 228 2.80 -11.94 -6.92
N ARG A 229 2.51 -10.72 -6.43
CA ARG A 229 1.36 -10.50 -5.57
C ARG A 229 0.07 -10.77 -6.34
N CYS A 230 -0.92 -11.33 -5.64
CA CYS A 230 -2.26 -11.52 -6.19
C CYS A 230 -3.05 -10.20 -6.17
N SER A 231 -4.34 -10.24 -6.43
CA SER A 231 -5.16 -9.03 -6.31
C SER A 231 -5.32 -8.57 -4.87
N GLN A 232 -5.53 -7.26 -4.69
CA GLN A 232 -5.72 -6.70 -3.36
C GLN A 232 -6.94 -7.31 -2.67
N GLU A 233 -8.03 -7.54 -3.40
CA GLU A 233 -9.24 -8.21 -2.90
C GLU A 233 -8.91 -9.60 -2.32
N TYR A 234 -8.09 -10.39 -3.03
CA TYR A 234 -7.68 -11.70 -2.55
C TYR A 234 -6.74 -11.61 -1.33
N MET A 235 -5.79 -10.67 -1.33
CA MET A 235 -4.94 -10.43 -0.15
C MET A 235 -5.74 -10.08 1.09
N ASP A 236 -6.73 -9.20 0.96
CA ASP A 236 -7.57 -8.76 2.07
C ASP A 236 -8.48 -9.88 2.59
N ALA A 237 -8.85 -10.84 1.73
CA ALA A 237 -9.57 -12.05 2.11
C ALA A 237 -8.67 -13.09 2.82
N VAL A 238 -7.41 -13.22 2.40
CA VAL A 238 -6.48 -14.25 2.90
C VAL A 238 -5.84 -13.89 4.23
N ILE A 239 -5.57 -12.61 4.52
CA ILE A 239 -4.98 -12.23 5.81
C ILE A 239 -6.01 -12.50 6.92
N PRO A 240 -5.76 -13.48 7.81
CA PRO A 240 -6.75 -13.90 8.80
C PRO A 240 -7.17 -12.71 9.66
N LYS A 241 -8.47 -12.44 9.72
CA LYS A 241 -9.01 -11.48 10.70
C LYS A 241 -8.61 -11.97 12.09
N PRO A 242 -8.14 -11.10 13.00
CA PRO A 242 -7.77 -11.50 14.35
C PRO A 242 -8.89 -12.32 14.99
N LEU A 243 -8.55 -13.51 15.52
CA LEU A 243 -9.51 -14.42 16.16
C LEU A 243 -10.19 -13.82 17.41
N THR A 244 -9.72 -12.66 17.87
CA THR A 244 -10.22 -11.95 19.05
C THR A 244 -11.43 -11.07 18.71
N LYS A 245 -12.58 -11.72 18.48
CA LYS A 245 -13.95 -11.23 18.80
C LYS A 245 -15.01 -12.20 18.25
N LYS A 246 -14.97 -13.46 18.68
CA LYS A 246 -16.21 -14.23 18.86
C LYS A 246 -16.59 -14.08 20.33
N ALA A 247 -17.37 -13.05 20.65
CA ALA A 247 -18.14 -13.10 21.89
C ALA A 247 -19.07 -14.32 21.79
N PRO A 248 -19.21 -15.14 22.84
CA PRO A 248 -20.14 -16.25 22.80
C PRO A 248 -21.56 -15.71 22.56
N ILE A 249 -22.21 -16.26 21.54
CA ILE A 249 -23.64 -16.08 21.32
C ILE A 249 -24.29 -16.74 22.54
N THR A 250 -24.77 -15.93 23.49
CA THR A 250 -25.75 -16.40 24.46
C THR A 250 -27.00 -16.78 23.69
N GLU A 251 -27.19 -18.08 23.46
CA GLU A 251 -28.48 -18.63 23.10
C GLU A 251 -29.45 -18.32 24.25
N SER A 252 -30.27 -17.28 24.09
CA SER A 252 -31.48 -17.13 24.89
C SER A 252 -32.45 -18.23 24.47
N GLY A 253 -32.33 -19.38 25.14
CA GLY A 253 -33.20 -20.53 25.00
C GLY A 253 -34.66 -20.16 25.17
N ASN A 254 -35.42 -20.52 24.14
CA ASN A 254 -36.86 -20.38 24.02
C ASN A 254 -37.57 -21.23 25.10
N GLY A 255 -38.01 -20.60 26.20
CA GLY A 255 -38.72 -21.24 27.31
C GLY A 255 -40.24 -21.19 27.12
N LYS A 256 -40.82 -22.31 26.70
CA LYS A 256 -42.26 -22.58 26.50
C LYS A 256 -43.16 -22.05 27.63
N GLY A 257 -44.12 -21.19 27.28
CA GLY A 257 -45.30 -20.93 28.10
C GLY A 257 -46.24 -22.13 28.08
N ARG A 258 -46.41 -22.78 29.25
CA ARG A 258 -47.27 -23.94 29.48
C ARG A 258 -48.60 -23.44 30.07
N SER A 259 -49.71 -23.67 29.38
CA SER A 259 -51.07 -23.35 29.86
C SER A 259 -51.42 -24.16 31.12
N PRO A 260 -52.14 -23.61 32.11
CA PRO A 260 -52.61 -24.38 33.25
C PRO A 260 -53.92 -25.08 32.90
N VAL A 261 -53.96 -26.41 33.09
CA VAL A 261 -55.21 -27.18 33.18
C VAL A 261 -55.56 -27.31 34.66
N SER A 262 -56.76 -26.86 35.00
CA SER A 262 -57.38 -26.93 36.32
C SER A 262 -57.61 -28.37 36.75
N SER A 263 -57.37 -28.69 38.03
CA SER A 263 -57.95 -29.85 38.72
C SER A 263 -57.98 -29.62 40.22
N GLN A 264 -59.22 -29.57 40.72
CA GLN A 264 -59.74 -29.78 42.09
C GLN A 264 -59.31 -28.85 43.22
#